data_AF-A0A346Y3Q5-F1
#
_entry.id   AF-A0A346Y3Q5-F1
#
_cell.length_a   1.000
_cell.length_b   1.000
_cell.length_c   1.000
_cell.angle_alpha   90.00
_cell.angle_beta   90.00
_cell.angle_gamma   90.00
#
_symmetry.space_group_name_H-M   'P 1'
#
loop_
_entity.id
_entity.type
_entity.pdbx_description
1 polymer ?
#
loop_
_entity_poly.entity_id
_entity_poly.type
_entity_poly.pdbx_seq_one_letter_code
_entity_poly.pdbx_strand_id
1 'polypeptide(L)'
;MSAALPVNTAADRTDVHAVHNDPTEMAANLNEVELALTWGQTCGTAEECTDPDLLGGYGFEQACCNNWAYVAQLERVRTREYVHEPTAGGHSWPWWQLWLEVNHGEFLRDHLADPVADLAELGQLGAPGEFGHRSIDEVVDIYGWTIRTDETRATEMLELSAVTTAGLALTGSGLTTVTTPPSHAPGKSVTVRGTGVDDGPVVADDQGRLTFDVDLGAANTTSLPPAVAAASAVTRTVSFEAAGTLAHRSLDNARGDYHYYLYTPAGYDSSVPTPVQLVIHGANTVAMEQVLANGHHAVADREGFMVLYPDFVNEGDTKPEGGESTIPSLVGTHPGRLWDSNDLTSRATGQGDAAAIVAMVEDVASIRTLDRDRVYVSGMSSGGMMTSLLMGLYPDVFAAAGIIGSCGFTAAACVAEDVQGLDEVIARAAHEAMGDHARVVPFVQIHGLQDATIPPSAADFSIRQWLMTHNLTAGGDTTEGPFALEPAARREGIVPEGHTYTVDTYLDADGCVVAEAWTIPQMGHYWPGGSDDPTWAEWTDHRAPSGAEATWAFFAQHTLDGPTTEAC
;
A
#
# COMPACT_ATOMS: atom_id res chain seq x y z
N MET A 1 -29.87 2.61 28.03
CA MET A 1 -30.88 2.42 26.96
C MET A 1 -31.03 0.91 26.78
N SER A 2 -32.26 0.42 26.88
CA SER A 2 -32.61 -0.99 26.67
C SER A 2 -32.38 -1.36 25.20
N ALA A 3 -31.55 -2.37 24.94
CA ALA A 3 -31.49 -3.02 23.63
C ALA A 3 -32.32 -4.30 23.74
N ALA A 4 -33.61 -4.16 23.51
CA ALA A 4 -34.46 -5.29 23.18
C ALA A 4 -33.92 -5.91 21.89
N LEU A 5 -33.68 -7.23 21.92
CA LEU A 5 -33.57 -8.03 20.70
C LEU A 5 -34.76 -7.67 19.80
N PRO A 6 -34.56 -7.36 18.51
CA PRO A 6 -35.67 -7.12 17.61
C PRO A 6 -36.45 -8.42 17.48
N VAL A 7 -37.60 -8.48 18.15
CA VAL A 7 -38.67 -9.41 17.78
C VAL A 7 -39.11 -8.96 16.39
N ASN A 8 -38.70 -9.72 15.39
CA ASN A 8 -39.09 -9.53 14.00
C ASN A 8 -40.63 -9.58 13.93
N THR A 9 -41.27 -8.42 13.74
CA THR A 9 -42.74 -8.30 13.62
C THR A 9 -43.22 -8.61 12.20
N ALA A 10 -42.53 -9.48 11.46
CA ALA A 10 -43.06 -10.12 10.27
C ALA A 10 -43.81 -11.39 10.70
N ALA A 11 -45.10 -11.24 10.96
CA ALA A 11 -46.01 -12.38 11.09
C ALA A 11 -46.00 -13.19 9.79
N ASP A 12 -45.86 -14.52 9.94
CA ASP A 12 -46.09 -15.59 8.94
C ASP A 12 -44.86 -16.32 8.32
N ARG A 13 -43.73 -16.43 9.04
CA ARG A 13 -42.79 -17.57 8.87
C ARG A 13 -42.83 -18.44 10.12
N THR A 14 -43.59 -19.52 10.10
CA THR A 14 -43.56 -20.55 11.15
C THR A 14 -42.36 -21.47 10.91
N ASP A 15 -41.15 -20.96 11.16
CA ASP A 15 -39.91 -21.75 11.16
C ASP A 15 -39.83 -22.59 12.45
N VAL A 16 -40.53 -23.72 12.46
CA VAL A 16 -40.58 -24.67 13.59
C VAL A 16 -39.27 -25.48 13.74
N HIS A 17 -38.23 -25.17 12.96
CA HIS A 17 -36.95 -25.90 12.95
C HIS A 17 -35.73 -25.04 13.31
N ALA A 18 -35.87 -24.09 14.24
CA ALA A 18 -34.74 -23.48 14.95
C ALA A 18 -33.85 -24.47 15.75
N VAL A 19 -34.04 -25.79 15.59
CA VAL A 19 -33.37 -26.90 16.29
C VAL A 19 -32.17 -27.45 15.52
N HIS A 20 -31.78 -26.84 14.38
CA HIS A 20 -30.73 -27.36 13.50
C HIS A 20 -29.48 -26.48 13.36
N ASN A 21 -29.37 -25.40 14.12
CA ASN A 21 -28.19 -24.54 14.11
C ASN A 21 -27.32 -24.88 15.31
N ASP A 22 -26.44 -25.87 15.15
CA ASP A 22 -25.45 -26.20 16.17
C ASP A 22 -24.34 -25.13 16.16
N PRO A 23 -24.14 -24.36 17.25
CA PRO A 23 -23.05 -23.38 17.31
C PRO A 23 -21.67 -24.00 17.06
N THR A 24 -21.47 -25.32 17.21
CA THR A 24 -20.22 -26.01 16.79
C THR A 24 -19.88 -25.80 15.32
N GLU A 25 -20.88 -25.58 14.47
CA GLU A 25 -20.71 -25.34 13.05
C GLU A 25 -20.11 -23.97 12.71
N MET A 26 -20.14 -23.01 13.65
CA MET A 26 -19.55 -21.66 13.50
C MET A 26 -18.13 -21.56 14.07
N ALA A 27 -17.63 -22.62 14.71
CA ALA A 27 -16.28 -22.64 15.31
C ALA A 27 -15.16 -22.31 14.29
N ALA A 28 -15.35 -22.70 13.03
CA ALA A 28 -14.40 -22.45 11.94
C ALA A 28 -14.21 -20.96 11.62
N ASN A 29 -15.20 -20.10 11.92
CA ASN A 29 -15.09 -18.65 11.71
C ASN A 29 -14.00 -18.01 12.58
N LEU A 30 -13.58 -18.70 13.63
CA LEU A 30 -12.58 -18.22 14.58
C LEU A 30 -11.18 -18.77 14.30
N ASN A 31 -10.96 -19.42 13.15
CA ASN A 31 -9.68 -20.06 12.81
C ASN A 31 -8.50 -19.07 12.74
N GLU A 32 -8.74 -17.89 12.16
CA GLU A 32 -7.71 -16.85 11.96
C GLU A 32 -7.67 -15.79 13.06
N VAL A 33 -8.49 -15.95 14.10
CA VAL A 33 -8.58 -15.03 15.23
C VAL A 33 -7.77 -15.59 16.39
N GLU A 34 -6.83 -14.80 16.91
CA GLU A 34 -6.21 -15.08 18.20
C GLU A 34 -7.27 -14.88 19.29
N LEU A 35 -7.71 -15.98 19.90
CA LEU A 35 -8.87 -15.97 20.79
C LEU A 35 -8.46 -16.39 22.21
N ALA A 36 -8.51 -15.43 23.13
CA ALA A 36 -8.47 -15.70 24.56
C ALA A 36 -9.90 -15.66 25.13
N LEU A 37 -10.39 -16.79 25.63
CA LEU A 37 -11.68 -16.87 26.33
C LEU A 37 -11.43 -17.17 27.82
N THR A 38 -11.70 -16.20 28.67
CA THR A 38 -11.72 -16.39 30.13
C THR A 38 -13.13 -16.16 30.65
N TRP A 39 -13.67 -17.11 31.40
CA TRP A 39 -14.98 -16.96 32.03
C TRP A 39 -14.98 -17.54 33.45
N GLY A 40 -15.98 -17.13 34.22
CA GLY A 40 -16.25 -17.63 35.57
C GLY A 40 -17.63 -18.29 35.64
N GLN A 41 -17.78 -19.28 36.51
CA GLN A 41 -19.05 -20.00 36.66
C GLN A 41 -20.14 -19.17 37.32
N THR A 42 -21.36 -19.25 36.81
CA THR A 42 -22.55 -18.75 37.53
C THR A 42 -23.37 -19.86 38.17
N CYS A 43 -23.78 -19.59 39.41
CA CYS A 43 -24.82 -20.25 40.21
C CYS A 43 -24.41 -21.56 40.90
N GLY A 44 -24.22 -21.48 42.22
CA GLY A 44 -24.05 -22.67 43.06
C GLY A 44 -25.38 -23.37 43.35
N THR A 45 -26.52 -22.66 43.29
CA THR A 45 -27.83 -23.21 43.67
C THR A 45 -29.01 -22.70 42.83
N ALA A 46 -30.10 -23.49 42.77
CA ALA A 46 -31.29 -23.21 41.96
C ALA A 46 -32.11 -21.96 42.38
N GLU A 47 -31.89 -21.42 43.58
CA GLU A 47 -32.55 -20.18 44.06
C GLU A 47 -31.91 -18.91 43.49
N GLU A 48 -30.65 -18.98 43.02
CA GLU A 48 -29.91 -17.83 42.47
C GLU A 48 -30.26 -17.55 41.00
N CYS A 49 -30.90 -18.50 40.30
CA CYS A 49 -31.21 -18.46 38.86
C CYS A 49 -32.53 -17.77 38.47
N THR A 50 -33.18 -17.01 39.37
CA THR A 50 -34.46 -16.33 39.06
C THR A 50 -34.33 -14.90 38.53
N ASP A 51 -33.10 -14.37 38.45
CA ASP A 51 -32.82 -13.04 37.90
C ASP A 51 -32.72 -13.11 36.35
N PRO A 52 -33.55 -12.36 35.59
CA PRO A 52 -33.51 -12.32 34.13
C PRO A 52 -32.16 -11.91 33.54
N ASP A 53 -31.39 -11.07 34.25
CA ASP A 53 -30.08 -10.61 33.77
C ASP A 53 -28.99 -11.67 34.00
N LEU A 54 -29.14 -12.56 34.99
CA LEU A 54 -28.27 -13.73 35.21
C LEU A 54 -28.55 -14.87 34.21
N LEU A 55 -29.78 -14.97 33.71
CA LEU A 55 -30.17 -15.97 32.70
C LEU A 55 -29.51 -15.74 31.33
N GLY A 56 -29.23 -14.49 30.96
CA GLY A 56 -28.49 -14.15 29.75
C GLY A 56 -27.03 -14.63 29.80
N GLY A 57 -26.35 -14.42 30.94
CA GLY A 57 -25.00 -14.92 31.18
C GLY A 57 -24.93 -16.45 31.22
N TYR A 58 -25.89 -17.10 31.87
CA TYR A 58 -25.99 -18.56 31.93
C TYR A 58 -26.23 -19.20 30.55
N GLY A 59 -27.03 -18.55 29.69
CA GLY A 59 -27.25 -19.01 28.31
C GLY A 59 -25.96 -19.02 27.47
N PHE A 60 -25.15 -17.96 27.57
CA PHE A 60 -23.84 -17.90 26.93
C PHE A 60 -22.86 -18.93 27.51
N GLU A 61 -22.88 -19.12 28.83
CA GLU A 61 -22.04 -20.10 29.53
C GLU A 61 -22.38 -21.55 29.12
N GLN A 62 -23.67 -21.89 28.99
CA GLN A 62 -24.07 -23.21 28.51
C GLN A 62 -23.76 -23.43 27.02
N ALA A 63 -23.83 -22.38 26.20
CA ALA A 63 -23.58 -22.47 24.76
C ALA A 63 -22.09 -22.55 24.40
N CYS A 64 -21.23 -21.79 25.09
CA CYS A 64 -19.79 -21.66 24.76
C CYS A 64 -18.87 -22.45 25.71
N CYS A 65 -19.24 -22.61 26.98
CA CYS A 65 -18.31 -22.96 28.05
C CYS A 65 -18.52 -24.38 28.62
N ASN A 66 -19.77 -24.85 28.67
CA ASN A 66 -20.12 -26.24 29.01
C ASN A 66 -20.50 -27.09 27.79
N ASN A 67 -20.37 -26.54 26.58
CA ASN A 67 -20.58 -27.25 25.33
C ASN A 67 -19.26 -27.90 24.88
N TRP A 68 -18.94 -29.06 25.46
CA TRP A 68 -17.72 -29.81 25.13
C TRP A 68 -17.62 -30.22 23.65
N ALA A 69 -18.74 -30.26 22.92
CA ALA A 69 -18.71 -30.47 21.48
C ALA A 69 -18.17 -29.23 20.74
N TYR A 70 -18.55 -28.02 21.18
CA TYR A 70 -18.05 -26.76 20.63
C TYR A 70 -16.54 -26.60 20.89
N VAL A 71 -16.11 -26.85 22.13
CA VAL A 71 -14.69 -26.82 22.50
C VAL A 71 -13.88 -27.85 21.70
N ALA A 72 -14.35 -29.10 21.62
CA ALA A 72 -13.69 -30.14 20.84
C ALA A 72 -13.67 -29.82 19.34
N GLN A 73 -14.63 -29.04 18.83
CA GLN A 73 -14.62 -28.60 17.45
C GLN A 73 -13.63 -27.46 17.24
N LEU A 74 -13.56 -26.48 18.14
CA LEU A 74 -12.53 -25.42 18.13
C LEU A 74 -11.11 -25.99 18.18
N GLU A 75 -10.86 -27.01 19.01
CA GLU A 75 -9.58 -27.71 19.07
C GLU A 75 -9.21 -28.44 17.75
N ARG A 76 -10.21 -28.87 16.97
CA ARG A 76 -9.99 -29.57 15.69
C ARG A 76 -9.78 -28.62 14.52
N VAL A 77 -10.46 -27.48 14.51
CA VAL A 77 -10.52 -26.60 13.34
C VAL A 77 -9.55 -25.42 13.40
N ARG A 78 -8.83 -25.21 14.53
CA ARG A 78 -7.91 -24.09 14.70
C ARG A 78 -6.44 -24.41 14.44
N THR A 79 -5.76 -23.44 13.82
CA THR A 79 -4.30 -23.44 13.60
C THR A 79 -3.53 -22.47 14.51
N ARG A 80 -4.21 -21.48 15.12
CA ARG A 80 -3.62 -20.50 16.06
C ARG A 80 -3.82 -20.86 17.54
N GLU A 81 -2.99 -20.25 18.40
CA GLU A 81 -2.98 -20.49 19.85
C GLU A 81 -4.34 -20.12 20.48
N TYR A 82 -4.85 -21.03 21.31
CA TYR A 82 -6.12 -20.89 22.01
C TYR A 82 -5.88 -21.13 23.50
N VAL A 83 -6.07 -20.08 24.31
CA VAL A 83 -5.94 -20.15 25.76
C VAL A 83 -7.33 -20.30 26.38
N HIS A 84 -7.50 -21.39 27.11
CA HIS A 84 -8.73 -21.74 27.82
C HIS A 84 -8.41 -21.96 29.30
N GLU A 85 -8.81 -21.01 30.15
CA GLU A 85 -8.56 -21.07 31.59
C GLU A 85 -9.88 -20.97 32.38
N PRO A 86 -10.35 -22.06 33.01
CA PRO A 86 -11.47 -21.99 33.94
C PRO A 86 -11.03 -21.27 35.21
N THR A 87 -11.67 -20.15 35.53
CA THR A 87 -11.36 -19.38 36.75
C THR A 87 -12.52 -19.41 37.74
N ALA A 88 -12.22 -19.55 39.03
CA ALA A 88 -13.21 -19.44 40.09
C ALA A 88 -13.38 -17.97 40.49
N GLY A 89 -14.64 -17.49 40.52
CA GLY A 89 -14.98 -16.19 41.12
C GLY A 89 -15.48 -15.08 40.17
N GLY A 90 -16.06 -15.44 39.02
CA GLY A 90 -16.66 -14.45 38.13
C GLY A 90 -17.84 -13.75 38.80
N HIS A 91 -17.90 -12.41 38.66
CA HIS A 91 -19.01 -11.51 39.05
C HIS A 91 -18.81 -10.71 40.34
N SER A 92 -17.57 -10.46 40.76
CA SER A 92 -17.28 -9.31 41.62
C SER A 92 -16.32 -8.33 40.93
N TRP A 93 -16.69 -7.06 40.89
CA TRP A 93 -15.87 -5.98 40.33
C TRP A 93 -14.44 -5.93 40.92
N PRO A 94 -14.23 -6.19 42.23
CA PRO A 94 -12.88 -6.25 42.80
C PRO A 94 -12.02 -7.39 42.26
N TRP A 95 -12.62 -8.55 41.94
CA TRP A 95 -11.89 -9.66 41.33
C TRP A 95 -11.51 -9.34 39.89
N TRP A 96 -12.43 -8.72 39.12
CA TRP A 96 -12.15 -8.22 37.77
C TRP A 96 -11.00 -7.21 37.78
N GLN A 97 -11.00 -6.23 38.69
CA GLN A 97 -9.87 -5.27 38.80
C GLN A 97 -8.53 -5.98 39.04
N LEU A 98 -8.48 -6.88 40.02
CA LEU A 98 -7.24 -7.57 40.37
C LEU A 98 -6.75 -8.49 39.24
N TRP A 99 -7.66 -9.19 38.56
CA TRP A 99 -7.33 -10.07 37.45
C TRP A 99 -6.88 -9.29 36.21
N LEU A 100 -7.57 -8.19 35.87
CA LEU A 100 -7.17 -7.28 34.79
C LEU A 100 -5.81 -6.66 35.09
N GLU A 101 -5.51 -6.29 36.33
CA GLU A 101 -4.19 -5.75 36.71
C GLU A 101 -3.06 -6.78 36.59
N VAL A 102 -3.33 -8.05 36.86
CA VAL A 102 -2.32 -9.11 36.98
C VAL A 102 -2.06 -9.88 35.69
N ASN A 103 -3.09 -10.21 34.91
CA ASN A 103 -2.96 -11.12 33.76
C ASN A 103 -3.04 -10.43 32.40
N HIS A 104 -3.81 -9.34 32.31
CA HIS A 104 -3.97 -8.56 31.08
C HIS A 104 -3.57 -7.10 31.27
N GLY A 105 -2.86 -6.81 32.36
CA GLY A 105 -2.57 -5.45 32.79
C GLY A 105 -1.61 -4.72 31.88
N GLU A 106 -0.70 -5.44 31.20
CA GLU A 106 0.13 -4.90 30.10
C GLU A 106 -0.73 -4.71 28.86
N PHE A 107 -1.40 -5.75 28.33
CA PHE A 107 -2.30 -5.65 27.18
C PHE A 107 -3.29 -4.47 27.29
N LEU A 108 -3.96 -4.31 28.42
CA LEU A 108 -4.92 -3.22 28.66
C LEU A 108 -4.24 -1.87 28.92
N ARG A 109 -3.04 -1.82 29.49
CA ARG A 109 -2.31 -0.53 29.65
C ARG A 109 -1.74 -0.06 28.32
N ASP A 110 -1.30 -1.00 27.50
CA ASP A 110 -0.74 -0.71 26.18
C ASP A 110 -1.88 -0.31 25.22
N HIS A 111 -3.07 -0.93 25.31
CA HIS A 111 -4.16 -0.74 24.33
C HIS A 111 -5.41 0.06 24.81
N LEU A 112 -5.56 0.39 26.11
CA LEU A 112 -6.69 1.21 26.62
C LEU A 112 -6.26 2.57 27.18
N ALA A 113 -4.96 2.87 27.23
CA ALA A 113 -4.49 4.20 27.65
C ALA A 113 -4.80 5.28 26.59
N ASP A 114 -4.80 4.89 25.31
CA ASP A 114 -5.30 5.70 24.19
C ASP A 114 -6.08 4.82 23.19
N PRO A 115 -7.34 4.44 23.50
CA PRO A 115 -8.11 3.49 22.70
C PRO A 115 -8.46 4.03 21.29
N VAL A 116 -8.17 5.30 21.00
CA VAL A 116 -8.43 5.91 19.68
C VAL A 116 -7.22 5.73 18.75
N ALA A 117 -5.99 5.82 19.27
CA ALA A 117 -4.77 5.55 18.52
C ALA A 117 -4.66 4.06 18.14
N ASP A 118 -4.99 3.16 19.07
CA ASP A 118 -4.92 1.71 18.82
C ASP A 118 -6.12 1.15 18.06
N LEU A 119 -7.27 1.82 18.01
CA LEU A 119 -8.32 1.45 17.04
C LEU A 119 -7.94 1.82 15.61
N ALA A 120 -7.02 2.79 15.44
CA ALA A 120 -6.40 3.05 14.14
C ALA A 120 -5.33 1.98 13.81
N GLU A 121 -4.54 1.49 14.77
CA GLU A 121 -3.59 0.38 14.57
C GLU A 121 -4.27 -1.01 14.47
N LEU A 122 -5.30 -1.32 15.26
CA LEU A 122 -6.14 -2.52 15.11
C LEU A 122 -7.04 -2.44 13.87
N GLY A 123 -7.32 -1.20 13.40
CA GLY A 123 -7.81 -0.93 12.05
C GLY A 123 -6.82 -1.36 10.95
N GLN A 124 -5.57 -1.68 11.30
CA GLN A 124 -4.54 -2.26 10.43
C GLN A 124 -4.33 -3.77 10.60
N LEU A 125 -5.15 -4.48 11.39
CA LEU A 125 -5.36 -5.91 11.09
C LEU A 125 -6.19 -5.95 9.81
N GLY A 126 -5.51 -5.70 8.68
CA GLY A 126 -6.08 -5.85 7.35
C GLY A 126 -6.73 -7.21 7.23
N ALA A 127 -7.68 -7.34 6.31
CA ALA A 127 -8.29 -8.62 6.00
C ALA A 127 -7.17 -9.70 5.92
N PRO A 128 -7.30 -10.84 6.61
CA PRO A 128 -6.34 -11.92 6.48
C PRO A 128 -6.14 -12.23 4.99
N GLY A 129 -4.90 -12.53 4.58
CA GLY A 129 -4.56 -12.74 3.16
C GLY A 129 -5.44 -13.79 2.48
N GLU A 130 -5.92 -14.77 3.25
CA GLU A 130 -7.01 -15.67 2.90
C GLU A 130 -7.89 -15.93 4.14
N PHE A 131 -9.21 -16.03 3.99
CA PHE A 131 -10.09 -16.54 5.05
C PHE A 131 -11.27 -17.37 4.55
N GLY A 132 -11.92 -18.06 5.50
CA GLY A 132 -13.23 -18.67 5.35
C GLY A 132 -14.21 -18.10 6.37
N HIS A 133 -15.49 -18.13 6.04
CA HIS A 133 -16.56 -17.65 6.93
C HIS A 133 -17.86 -18.38 6.63
N ARG A 134 -18.62 -18.74 7.67
CA ARG A 134 -19.91 -19.39 7.56
C ARG A 134 -20.96 -18.61 8.35
N SER A 135 -22.06 -18.25 7.72
CA SER A 135 -23.13 -17.51 8.37
C SER A 135 -24.50 -18.01 7.93
N ILE A 136 -25.49 -17.84 8.82
CA ILE A 136 -26.91 -18.05 8.54
C ILE A 136 -27.61 -16.75 8.12
N ASP A 137 -26.95 -15.62 8.34
CA ASP A 137 -27.52 -14.31 8.11
C ASP A 137 -27.71 -14.07 6.63
N GLU A 138 -28.80 -13.39 6.28
CA GLU A 138 -29.11 -13.00 4.90
C GLU A 138 -28.11 -11.96 4.37
N VAL A 139 -27.41 -11.27 5.28
CA VAL A 139 -26.35 -10.30 5.00
C VAL A 139 -25.13 -10.67 5.83
N VAL A 140 -24.01 -10.94 5.16
CA VAL A 140 -22.71 -11.21 5.79
C VAL A 140 -21.81 -10.02 5.54
N ASP A 141 -21.40 -9.33 6.61
CA ASP A 141 -20.43 -8.24 6.56
C ASP A 141 -19.17 -8.64 7.32
N ILE A 142 -18.07 -8.89 6.59
CA ILE A 142 -16.81 -9.35 7.19
C ILE A 142 -15.60 -8.86 6.40
N TYR A 143 -14.63 -8.24 7.08
CA TYR A 143 -13.40 -7.70 6.48
C TYR A 143 -13.62 -6.82 5.23
N GLY A 144 -14.71 -6.05 5.23
CA GLY A 144 -15.09 -5.16 4.13
C GLY A 144 -15.86 -5.82 2.98
N TRP A 145 -15.98 -7.15 2.99
CA TRP A 145 -16.88 -7.88 2.10
C TRP A 145 -18.31 -7.80 2.61
N THR A 146 -19.25 -7.58 1.70
CA THR A 146 -20.70 -7.66 1.96
C THR A 146 -21.30 -8.71 1.03
N ILE A 147 -21.91 -9.75 1.60
CA ILE A 147 -22.59 -10.81 0.85
C ILE A 147 -24.06 -10.79 1.19
N ARG A 148 -24.94 -10.63 0.19
CA ARG A 148 -26.39 -10.60 0.36
C ARG A 148 -27.03 -11.79 -0.35
N THR A 149 -27.73 -12.64 0.39
CA THR A 149 -28.50 -13.75 -0.20
C THR A 149 -29.92 -13.31 -0.56
N ASP A 150 -30.54 -13.99 -1.52
CA ASP A 150 -31.95 -13.81 -1.90
C ASP A 150 -32.90 -13.85 -0.68
N GLU A 151 -33.73 -12.81 -0.51
CA GLU A 151 -34.69 -12.69 0.61
C GLU A 151 -35.78 -13.78 0.60
N THR A 152 -35.98 -14.44 -0.55
CA THR A 152 -36.95 -15.52 -0.72
C THR A 152 -36.39 -16.89 -0.36
N ARG A 153 -35.07 -16.99 -0.16
CA ARG A 153 -34.38 -18.18 0.34
C ARG A 153 -34.80 -18.46 1.79
N ALA A 154 -34.90 -19.74 2.13
CA ALA A 154 -35.07 -20.18 3.50
C ALA A 154 -33.82 -19.85 4.34
N THR A 155 -33.99 -19.77 5.66
CA THR A 155 -32.87 -19.57 6.58
C THR A 155 -31.97 -20.80 6.59
N GLU A 156 -30.81 -20.72 5.94
CA GLU A 156 -29.81 -21.78 5.83
C GLU A 156 -28.39 -21.22 5.70
N MET A 157 -27.39 -22.06 6.00
CA MET A 157 -25.98 -21.64 5.98
C MET A 157 -25.51 -21.25 4.59
N LEU A 158 -24.77 -20.15 4.54
CA LEU A 158 -23.90 -19.75 3.46
C LEU A 158 -22.45 -19.94 3.93
N GLU A 159 -21.62 -20.56 3.10
CA GLU A 159 -20.20 -20.74 3.38
C GLU A 159 -19.35 -19.99 2.33
N LEU A 160 -18.47 -19.13 2.82
CA LEU A 160 -17.39 -18.49 2.11
C LEU A 160 -16.10 -19.27 2.40
N SER A 161 -15.34 -19.58 1.37
CA SER A 161 -14.03 -20.23 1.50
C SER A 161 -13.06 -19.68 0.46
N ALA A 162 -11.76 -19.83 0.71
CA ALA A 162 -10.69 -19.29 -0.15
C ALA A 162 -10.91 -17.81 -0.52
N VAL A 163 -11.41 -17.01 0.43
CA VAL A 163 -11.65 -15.58 0.21
C VAL A 163 -10.32 -14.86 0.25
N THR A 164 -9.94 -14.25 -0.87
CA THR A 164 -8.71 -13.47 -1.06
C THR A 164 -9.05 -12.14 -1.73
N THR A 165 -8.09 -11.23 -1.88
CA THR A 165 -8.28 -10.01 -2.69
C THR A 165 -8.52 -10.27 -4.18
N ALA A 166 -8.38 -11.52 -4.65
CA ALA A 166 -8.53 -11.93 -6.04
C ALA A 166 -9.77 -12.80 -6.31
N GLY A 167 -10.59 -13.11 -5.28
CA GLY A 167 -11.73 -14.00 -5.47
C GLY A 167 -12.20 -14.69 -4.20
N LEU A 168 -13.23 -15.52 -4.37
CA LEU A 168 -13.85 -16.30 -3.30
C LEU A 168 -14.56 -17.54 -3.86
N ALA A 169 -14.78 -18.53 -3.01
CA ALA A 169 -15.73 -19.60 -3.25
C ALA A 169 -16.94 -19.48 -2.32
N LEU A 170 -18.14 -19.57 -2.89
CA LEU A 170 -19.42 -19.53 -2.18
C LEU A 170 -20.11 -20.88 -2.28
N THR A 171 -20.61 -21.40 -1.15
CA THR A 171 -21.41 -22.62 -1.09
C THR A 171 -22.75 -22.33 -0.43
N GLY A 172 -23.84 -22.60 -1.15
CA GLY A 172 -25.20 -22.28 -0.69
C GLY A 172 -26.27 -22.58 -1.75
N SER A 173 -27.37 -21.84 -1.73
CA SER A 173 -28.43 -21.91 -2.74
C SER A 173 -28.99 -20.52 -3.06
N GLY A 174 -29.62 -20.36 -4.22
CA GLY A 174 -30.22 -19.09 -4.64
C GLY A 174 -29.22 -18.10 -5.26
N LEU A 175 -29.73 -16.90 -5.56
CA LEU A 175 -28.91 -15.80 -6.05
C LEU A 175 -28.25 -15.08 -4.87
N THR A 176 -26.94 -14.84 -4.97
CA THR A 176 -26.16 -14.17 -3.93
C THR A 176 -25.39 -13.00 -4.52
N THR A 177 -25.67 -11.79 -4.05
CA THR A 177 -24.93 -10.58 -4.45
C THR A 177 -23.68 -10.46 -3.59
N VAL A 178 -22.53 -10.26 -4.25
CA VAL A 178 -21.22 -10.09 -3.63
C VAL A 178 -20.74 -8.66 -3.86
N THR A 179 -20.38 -7.97 -2.80
CA THR A 179 -19.69 -6.68 -2.83
C THR A 179 -18.32 -6.82 -2.18
N THR A 180 -17.26 -6.44 -2.89
CA THR A 180 -15.89 -6.52 -2.40
C THR A 180 -15.57 -5.39 -1.41
N PRO A 181 -14.45 -5.50 -0.67
CA PRO A 181 -13.82 -4.34 -0.04
C PRO A 181 -13.48 -3.25 -1.08
N PRO A 182 -13.24 -2.00 -0.63
CA PRO A 182 -12.85 -0.88 -1.50
C PRO A 182 -11.39 -1.04 -1.96
N SER A 183 -11.16 -2.03 -2.80
CA SER A 183 -9.81 -2.46 -3.19
C SER A 183 -9.38 -1.87 -4.54
N HIS A 184 -10.31 -1.51 -5.42
CA HIS A 184 -9.97 -1.06 -6.78
C HIS A 184 -10.04 0.46 -6.90
N ALA A 185 -9.36 1.03 -7.89
CA ALA A 185 -9.55 2.45 -8.21
C ALA A 185 -11.00 2.71 -8.67
N PRO A 186 -11.65 3.80 -8.25
CA PRO A 186 -12.99 4.15 -8.69
C PRO A 186 -13.12 4.16 -10.22
N GLY A 187 -14.15 3.50 -10.76
CA GLY A 187 -14.35 3.38 -12.20
C GLY A 187 -13.46 2.36 -12.92
N LYS A 188 -12.54 1.66 -12.23
CA LYS A 188 -11.73 0.58 -12.84
C LYS A 188 -12.67 -0.54 -13.32
N SER A 189 -12.53 -0.91 -14.59
CA SER A 189 -13.22 -2.06 -15.16
C SER A 189 -12.42 -3.33 -14.88
N VAL A 190 -12.99 -4.23 -14.08
CA VAL A 190 -12.36 -5.48 -13.65
C VAL A 190 -13.13 -6.66 -14.23
N THR A 191 -12.45 -7.60 -14.86
CA THR A 191 -13.12 -8.80 -15.37
C THR A 191 -13.36 -9.78 -14.24
N VAL A 192 -14.63 -10.06 -13.94
CA VAL A 192 -15.05 -11.12 -13.02
C VAL A 192 -15.28 -12.39 -13.83
N ARG A 193 -14.76 -13.52 -13.34
CA ARG A 193 -14.85 -14.83 -13.99
C ARG A 193 -15.20 -15.90 -12.99
N GLY A 194 -15.98 -16.89 -13.40
CA GLY A 194 -16.25 -18.04 -12.54
C GLY A 194 -17.44 -18.87 -12.97
N THR A 195 -17.82 -19.78 -12.09
CA THR A 195 -19.05 -20.56 -12.26
C THR A 195 -20.22 -19.83 -11.61
N GLY A 196 -21.36 -19.74 -12.29
CA GLY A 196 -22.55 -19.07 -11.72
C GLY A 196 -22.48 -17.54 -11.74
N VAL A 197 -21.51 -16.96 -12.43
CA VAL A 197 -21.44 -15.51 -12.70
C VAL A 197 -21.50 -15.29 -14.21
N ASP A 198 -21.94 -14.11 -14.64
CA ASP A 198 -21.76 -13.69 -16.02
C ASP A 198 -20.31 -13.23 -16.21
N ASP A 199 -19.51 -14.04 -16.89
CA ASP A 199 -18.13 -13.70 -17.23
C ASP A 199 -18.09 -12.36 -18.00
N GLY A 200 -17.47 -11.34 -17.42
CA GLY A 200 -17.49 -10.00 -18.01
C GLY A 200 -16.93 -8.88 -17.12
N PRO A 201 -16.87 -7.65 -17.66
CA PRO A 201 -16.39 -6.50 -16.92
C PRO A 201 -17.41 -6.03 -15.87
N VAL A 202 -16.93 -5.83 -14.65
CA VAL A 202 -17.62 -5.15 -13.55
C VAL A 202 -16.86 -3.86 -13.28
N VAL A 203 -17.56 -2.73 -13.20
CA VAL A 203 -16.96 -1.42 -12.95
C VAL A 203 -16.99 -1.15 -11.46
N ALA A 204 -15.85 -0.82 -10.88
CA ALA A 204 -15.75 -0.42 -9.48
C ALA A 204 -16.53 0.88 -9.24
N ASP A 205 -17.28 0.93 -8.12
CA ASP A 205 -18.05 2.11 -7.73
C ASP A 205 -17.16 3.29 -7.29
N ASP A 206 -17.77 4.37 -6.82
CA ASP A 206 -17.07 5.56 -6.33
C ASP A 206 -16.19 5.30 -5.09
N GLN A 207 -16.44 4.19 -4.39
CA GLN A 207 -15.63 3.70 -3.28
C GLN A 207 -14.62 2.64 -3.70
N GLY A 208 -14.55 2.27 -4.98
CA GLY A 208 -13.61 1.24 -5.44
C GLY A 208 -14.05 -0.20 -5.18
N ARG A 209 -15.34 -0.45 -4.96
CA ARG A 209 -15.90 -1.79 -4.71
C ARG A 209 -16.47 -2.38 -5.99
N LEU A 210 -16.28 -3.68 -6.20
CA LEU A 210 -16.96 -4.46 -7.23
C LEU A 210 -18.25 -5.05 -6.64
N THR A 211 -19.36 -4.96 -7.36
CA THR A 211 -20.62 -5.63 -7.00
C THR A 211 -21.10 -6.51 -8.15
N PHE A 212 -21.34 -7.80 -7.89
CA PHE A 212 -21.80 -8.78 -8.87
C PHE A 212 -22.62 -9.90 -8.23
N ASP A 213 -23.45 -10.57 -9.03
CA ASP A 213 -24.30 -11.68 -8.55
C ASP A 213 -23.67 -13.04 -8.87
N VAL A 214 -23.82 -13.97 -7.93
CA VAL A 214 -23.42 -15.38 -8.04
C VAL A 214 -24.65 -16.28 -7.90
N ASP A 215 -24.97 -17.01 -8.96
CA ASP A 215 -26.03 -18.01 -9.03
C ASP A 215 -25.58 -19.37 -8.45
N LEU A 216 -26.00 -19.62 -7.21
CA LEU A 216 -25.82 -20.88 -6.50
C LEU A 216 -26.96 -21.89 -6.82
N GLY A 217 -27.68 -21.69 -7.92
CA GLY A 217 -28.79 -22.54 -8.34
C GLY A 217 -30.12 -22.19 -7.68
N ALA A 218 -31.08 -23.12 -7.73
CA ALA A 218 -32.42 -22.88 -7.20
C ALA A 218 -32.40 -22.65 -5.69
N ALA A 219 -33.00 -21.55 -5.23
CA ALA A 219 -33.13 -21.25 -3.81
C ALA A 219 -34.00 -22.30 -3.10
N ASN A 220 -33.54 -22.80 -1.96
CA ASN A 220 -34.38 -23.59 -1.07
C ASN A 220 -35.45 -22.69 -0.46
N THR A 221 -36.73 -23.02 -0.65
CA THR A 221 -37.87 -22.22 -0.15
C THR A 221 -38.39 -22.69 1.21
N THR A 222 -37.82 -23.76 1.75
CA THR A 222 -38.13 -24.30 3.08
C THR A 222 -36.84 -24.73 3.77
N SER A 223 -36.72 -24.45 5.06
CA SER A 223 -35.58 -24.84 5.89
C SER A 223 -35.37 -26.37 5.86
N LEU A 224 -34.17 -26.81 5.49
CA LEU A 224 -33.83 -28.23 5.33
C LEU A 224 -32.96 -28.75 6.50
N PRO A 225 -33.01 -30.05 6.82
CA PRO A 225 -32.05 -30.66 7.73
C PRO A 225 -30.61 -30.49 7.23
N PRO A 226 -29.59 -30.32 8.10
CA PRO A 226 -28.22 -29.97 7.69
C PRO A 226 -27.62 -30.90 6.63
N ALA A 227 -27.80 -32.22 6.77
CA ALA A 227 -27.30 -33.20 5.80
C ALA A 227 -27.97 -33.10 4.42
N VAL A 228 -29.23 -32.67 4.36
CA VAL A 228 -29.97 -32.47 3.11
C VAL A 228 -29.60 -31.12 2.50
N ALA A 229 -29.52 -30.07 3.32
CA ALA A 229 -29.06 -28.75 2.90
C ALA A 229 -27.66 -28.83 2.27
N ALA A 230 -26.72 -29.48 2.96
CA ALA A 230 -25.35 -29.69 2.48
C ALA A 230 -25.30 -30.50 1.17
N ALA A 231 -26.17 -31.50 1.00
CA ALA A 231 -26.25 -32.28 -0.24
C ALA A 231 -26.88 -31.52 -1.40
N SER A 232 -27.68 -30.49 -1.12
CA SER A 232 -28.31 -29.62 -2.13
C SER A 232 -27.51 -28.36 -2.45
N ALA A 233 -26.51 -28.02 -1.62
CA ALA A 233 -25.72 -26.81 -1.78
C ALA A 233 -24.85 -26.86 -3.04
N VAL A 234 -24.76 -25.73 -3.74
CA VAL A 234 -23.91 -25.55 -4.91
C VAL A 234 -22.72 -24.69 -4.51
N THR A 235 -21.52 -25.19 -4.80
CA THR A 235 -20.29 -24.41 -4.67
C THR A 235 -19.98 -23.72 -6.00
N ARG A 236 -19.74 -22.41 -5.93
CA ARG A 236 -19.29 -21.58 -7.05
C ARG A 236 -17.98 -20.90 -6.67
N THR A 237 -17.00 -20.95 -7.57
CA THR A 237 -15.75 -20.22 -7.43
C THR A 237 -15.77 -19.03 -8.39
N VAL A 238 -15.42 -17.87 -7.87
CA VAL A 238 -15.34 -16.60 -8.59
C VAL A 238 -13.96 -15.99 -8.37
N SER A 239 -13.41 -15.43 -9.43
CA SER A 239 -12.09 -14.79 -9.45
C SER A 239 -12.16 -13.48 -10.21
N PHE A 240 -11.30 -12.55 -9.85
CA PHE A 240 -11.12 -11.26 -10.49
C PHE A 240 -9.68 -10.76 -10.28
N GLU A 241 -9.27 -9.74 -11.04
CA GLU A 241 -7.95 -9.13 -10.87
C GLU A 241 -7.83 -8.55 -9.46
N ALA A 242 -6.85 -9.04 -8.69
CA ALA A 242 -6.55 -8.50 -7.37
C ALA A 242 -6.19 -7.02 -7.49
N ALA A 243 -6.56 -6.22 -6.50
CA ALA A 243 -6.00 -4.89 -6.39
C ALA A 243 -4.53 -4.94 -5.97
N GLY A 244 -3.77 -3.91 -6.35
CA GLY A 244 -2.48 -3.67 -5.72
C GLY A 244 -2.64 -3.35 -4.23
N THR A 245 -1.62 -3.65 -3.44
CA THR A 245 -1.63 -3.48 -1.98
C THR A 245 -0.59 -2.45 -1.56
N LEU A 246 -0.96 -1.54 -0.66
CA LEU A 246 -0.03 -0.62 -0.02
C LEU A 246 0.29 -1.12 1.40
N ALA A 247 1.56 -1.27 1.73
CA ALA A 247 2.02 -1.66 3.06
C ALA A 247 2.97 -0.60 3.63
N HIS A 248 2.81 -0.27 4.91
CA HIS A 248 3.73 0.58 5.66
C HIS A 248 4.73 -0.28 6.44
N ARG A 249 6.00 0.12 6.47
CA ARG A 249 7.03 -0.52 7.29
C ARG A 249 8.00 0.51 7.84
N SER A 250 8.39 0.32 9.10
CA SER A 250 9.47 1.04 9.76
C SER A 250 10.76 0.23 9.70
N LEU A 251 11.90 0.90 9.54
CA LEU A 251 13.21 0.28 9.62
C LEU A 251 13.70 0.27 11.06
N ASP A 252 14.06 -0.92 11.56
CA ASP A 252 14.85 -1.09 12.79
C ASP A 252 16.30 -0.67 12.54
N ASN A 253 16.55 0.64 12.47
CA ASN A 253 17.89 1.22 12.42
C ASN A 253 18.22 1.96 13.72
N ALA A 254 19.50 2.27 13.95
CA ALA A 254 19.98 2.87 15.19
C ALA A 254 19.36 4.26 15.52
N ARG A 255 18.60 4.87 14.59
CA ARG A 255 17.86 6.10 14.83
C ARG A 255 16.36 5.88 15.03
N GLY A 256 15.76 4.81 14.52
CA GLY A 256 14.32 4.53 14.65
C GLY A 256 13.40 5.47 13.88
N ASP A 257 13.96 6.35 13.04
CA ASP A 257 13.25 7.49 12.46
C ASP A 257 12.88 7.30 10.98
N TYR A 258 13.17 6.15 10.33
CA TYR A 258 12.91 5.97 8.89
C TYR A 258 11.87 4.89 8.65
N HIS A 259 10.94 5.17 7.73
CA HIS A 259 9.89 4.24 7.33
C HIS A 259 9.58 4.41 5.84
N TYR A 260 8.76 3.53 5.29
CA TYR A 260 8.36 3.61 3.90
C TYR A 260 6.98 3.03 3.67
N TYR A 261 6.39 3.42 2.54
CA TYR A 261 5.23 2.75 1.98
C TYR A 261 5.64 1.98 0.72
N LEU A 262 5.27 0.70 0.64
CA LEU A 262 5.50 -0.14 -0.51
C LEU A 262 4.17 -0.47 -1.17
N TYR A 263 4.02 -0.06 -2.42
CA TYR A 263 2.98 -0.55 -3.29
C TYR A 263 3.44 -1.78 -4.04
N THR A 264 2.66 -2.85 -3.89
CA THR A 264 2.78 -4.08 -4.68
C THR A 264 1.65 -4.08 -5.71
N PRO A 265 1.92 -4.13 -7.02
CA PRO A 265 0.90 -3.97 -8.05
C PRO A 265 -0.10 -5.14 -8.08
N ALA A 266 -1.27 -4.85 -8.63
CA ALA A 266 -2.26 -5.85 -9.06
C ALA A 266 -1.58 -6.90 -9.95
N GLY A 267 -1.60 -8.16 -9.51
CA GLY A 267 -0.97 -9.26 -10.27
C GLY A 267 0.51 -9.53 -9.97
N TYR A 268 1.07 -8.95 -8.91
CA TYR A 268 2.39 -9.36 -8.42
C TYR A 268 2.48 -10.87 -8.20
N ASP A 269 3.49 -11.49 -8.82
CA ASP A 269 3.82 -12.90 -8.66
C ASP A 269 5.19 -13.03 -8.00
N SER A 270 5.20 -13.56 -6.77
CA SER A 270 6.44 -13.79 -6.02
C SER A 270 7.45 -14.74 -6.70
N SER A 271 7.07 -15.46 -7.75
CA SER A 271 7.99 -16.29 -8.52
C SER A 271 8.76 -15.52 -9.62
N VAL A 272 8.35 -14.28 -9.90
CA VAL A 272 8.92 -13.45 -10.97
C VAL A 272 9.68 -12.26 -10.36
N PRO A 273 10.97 -12.07 -10.68
CA PRO A 273 11.69 -10.85 -10.33
C PRO A 273 10.98 -9.61 -10.86
N THR A 274 10.56 -8.74 -9.93
CA THR A 274 9.73 -7.57 -10.21
C THR A 274 10.54 -6.28 -10.02
N PRO A 275 10.56 -5.36 -11.00
CA PRO A 275 11.19 -4.05 -10.85
C PRO A 275 10.61 -3.23 -9.69
N VAL A 276 11.38 -2.28 -9.18
CA VAL A 276 10.88 -1.29 -8.22
C VAL A 276 11.30 0.13 -8.63
N GLN A 277 10.36 1.07 -8.51
CA GLN A 277 10.64 2.49 -8.63
C GLN A 277 10.47 3.18 -7.27
N LEU A 278 11.50 3.88 -6.83
CA LEU A 278 11.44 4.74 -5.66
C LEU A 278 10.87 6.10 -6.07
N VAL A 279 10.01 6.67 -5.22
CA VAL A 279 9.46 8.01 -5.39
C VAL A 279 9.66 8.81 -4.11
N ILE A 280 10.64 9.72 -4.13
CA ILE A 280 11.10 10.48 -2.97
C ILE A 280 10.36 11.83 -2.93
N HIS A 281 9.68 12.09 -1.82
CA HIS A 281 8.87 13.29 -1.62
C HIS A 281 9.71 14.58 -1.54
N GLY A 282 9.08 15.73 -1.81
CA GLY A 282 9.69 17.05 -1.70
C GLY A 282 9.67 17.60 -0.28
N ALA A 283 10.25 18.79 -0.10
CA ALA A 283 10.21 19.51 1.16
C ALA A 283 8.77 19.79 1.60
N ASN A 284 8.51 19.82 2.91
CA ASN A 284 7.19 20.04 3.52
C ASN A 284 6.11 19.01 3.18
N THR A 285 6.45 17.96 2.42
CA THR A 285 5.54 16.86 2.10
C THR A 285 5.95 15.57 2.78
N VAL A 286 5.10 14.55 2.72
CA VAL A 286 5.35 13.19 3.25
C VAL A 286 5.13 12.13 2.16
N ALA A 287 5.57 10.89 2.40
CA ALA A 287 5.40 9.80 1.44
C ALA A 287 3.93 9.53 1.08
N MET A 288 3.02 9.59 2.05
CA MET A 288 1.59 9.36 1.81
C MET A 288 0.95 10.43 0.91
N GLU A 289 1.40 11.69 0.97
CA GLU A 289 0.93 12.72 0.05
C GLU A 289 1.38 12.40 -1.38
N GLN A 290 2.58 11.86 -1.58
CA GLN A 290 3.02 11.37 -2.89
C GLN A 290 2.18 10.19 -3.37
N VAL A 291 1.97 9.17 -2.52
CA VAL A 291 1.11 8.00 -2.79
C VAL A 291 -0.24 8.43 -3.37
N LEU A 292 -0.87 9.44 -2.75
CA LEU A 292 -2.21 9.90 -3.12
C LEU A 292 -2.21 10.83 -4.35
N ALA A 293 -1.13 11.56 -4.59
CA ALA A 293 -1.12 12.65 -5.57
C ALA A 293 -0.45 12.29 -6.90
N ASN A 294 0.57 11.43 -6.94
CA ASN A 294 1.47 11.34 -8.10
C ASN A 294 1.00 10.42 -9.25
N GLY A 295 0.03 9.55 -9.00
CA GLY A 295 -0.56 8.64 -10.00
C GLY A 295 0.24 7.38 -10.34
N HIS A 296 1.32 7.02 -9.61
CA HIS A 296 2.15 5.85 -9.97
C HIS A 296 1.43 4.50 -9.84
N HIS A 297 0.46 4.37 -8.94
CA HIS A 297 -0.22 3.09 -8.71
C HIS A 297 -0.90 2.53 -9.97
N ALA A 298 -1.53 3.40 -10.77
CA ALA A 298 -2.18 2.99 -12.01
C ALA A 298 -1.16 2.53 -13.06
N VAL A 299 0.01 3.15 -13.11
CA VAL A 299 1.11 2.77 -14.01
C VAL A 299 1.74 1.45 -13.54
N ALA A 300 1.97 1.31 -12.23
CA ALA A 300 2.48 0.12 -11.59
C ALA A 300 1.61 -1.12 -11.82
N ASP A 301 0.28 -0.98 -11.66
CA ASP A 301 -0.69 -2.04 -11.96
C ASP A 301 -0.63 -2.46 -13.43
N ARG A 302 -0.52 -1.49 -14.35
CA ARG A 302 -0.54 -1.76 -15.79
C ARG A 302 0.76 -2.42 -16.28
N GLU A 303 1.89 -2.00 -15.73
CA GLU A 303 3.22 -2.32 -16.25
C GLU A 303 3.96 -3.36 -15.39
N GLY A 304 3.45 -3.68 -14.21
CA GLY A 304 3.96 -4.75 -13.35
C GLY A 304 5.25 -4.39 -12.62
N PHE A 305 5.27 -3.25 -11.91
CA PHE A 305 6.39 -2.87 -11.03
C PHE A 305 5.92 -2.42 -9.65
N MET A 306 6.78 -2.55 -8.65
CA MET A 306 6.53 -2.06 -7.30
C MET A 306 6.88 -0.58 -7.18
N VAL A 307 6.20 0.15 -6.28
CA VAL A 307 6.53 1.55 -5.97
C VAL A 307 6.91 1.66 -4.51
N LEU A 308 8.11 2.17 -4.23
CA LEU A 308 8.62 2.39 -2.88
C LEU A 308 8.64 3.89 -2.58
N TYR A 309 8.03 4.28 -1.46
CA TYR A 309 7.95 5.66 -1.00
C TYR A 309 8.69 5.82 0.32
N PRO A 310 9.97 6.23 0.28
CA PRO A 310 10.75 6.54 1.48
C PRO A 310 10.17 7.73 2.26
N ASP A 311 10.25 7.67 3.59
CA ASP A 311 9.90 8.75 4.51
C ASP A 311 10.74 8.67 5.79
N PHE A 312 10.58 9.67 6.64
CA PHE A 312 11.15 9.72 7.97
C PHE A 312 10.22 10.45 8.96
N VAL A 313 10.40 10.13 10.24
CA VAL A 313 9.83 10.86 11.36
C VAL A 313 10.70 12.10 11.60
N ASN A 314 10.08 13.28 11.61
CA ASN A 314 10.77 14.51 11.97
C ASN A 314 10.25 15.04 13.31
N GLU A 315 11.15 15.27 14.27
CA GLU A 315 10.78 15.82 15.57
C GLU A 315 10.06 17.17 15.41
N GLY A 316 8.90 17.30 16.05
CA GLY A 316 8.06 18.49 15.94
C GLY A 316 7.07 18.46 14.78
N ASP A 317 6.99 17.37 14.02
CA ASP A 317 5.83 17.12 13.17
C ASP A 317 4.57 17.09 14.04
N THR A 318 3.69 18.09 13.84
CA THR A 318 2.41 18.17 14.56
C THR A 318 1.30 17.39 13.86
N LYS A 319 1.65 16.49 12.94
CA LYS A 319 0.70 15.75 12.12
C LYS A 319 0.67 14.26 12.51
N PRO A 320 -0.52 13.70 12.81
CA PRO A 320 -0.78 12.27 12.62
C PRO A 320 -0.66 11.93 11.12
N GLU A 321 -0.41 10.66 10.79
CA GLU A 321 -0.42 10.16 9.41
C GLU A 321 -1.72 10.61 8.69
N GLY A 322 -1.62 11.47 7.66
CA GLY A 322 -2.73 11.88 6.79
C GLY A 322 -3.31 13.31 6.93
N GLY A 323 -2.75 14.21 7.75
CA GLY A 323 -3.20 15.62 7.80
C GLY A 323 -2.49 16.58 6.82
N GLU A 324 -3.00 17.80 6.58
CA GLU A 324 -2.34 18.87 5.78
C GLU A 324 -1.26 19.65 6.58
N SER A 325 -0.15 20.01 5.92
CA SER A 325 0.97 20.74 6.58
C SER A 325 0.68 22.23 6.56
N THR A 326 0.43 22.81 7.74
CA THR A 326 0.16 24.25 7.81
C THR A 326 1.39 25.07 8.21
N ILE A 327 2.44 24.44 8.74
CA ILE A 327 3.70 25.11 9.14
C ILE A 327 4.89 24.15 8.95
N PRO A 328 5.92 24.50 8.15
CA PRO A 328 7.19 23.78 8.11
C PRO A 328 7.78 23.62 9.51
N SER A 329 8.01 22.40 10.00
CA SER A 329 8.77 22.22 11.25
C SER A 329 10.20 22.73 11.01
N LEU A 330 10.57 23.84 11.67
CA LEU A 330 11.91 24.42 11.59
C LEU A 330 12.87 23.82 12.64
N VAL A 331 12.40 22.81 13.37
CA VAL A 331 13.12 22.10 14.43
C VAL A 331 13.13 20.61 14.09
N GLY A 332 14.07 19.87 14.68
CA GLY A 332 14.27 18.45 14.41
C GLY A 332 15.49 18.16 13.54
N THR A 333 15.64 16.89 13.18
CA THR A 333 16.76 16.37 12.37
C THR A 333 16.65 16.74 10.90
N HIS A 334 15.42 17.00 10.41
CA HIS A 334 15.11 17.36 9.03
C HIS A 334 14.27 18.65 8.98
N PRO A 335 14.86 19.83 9.22
CA PRO A 335 14.12 21.09 9.20
C PRO A 335 13.46 21.30 7.83
N GLY A 336 12.16 21.60 7.82
CA GLY A 336 11.33 21.73 6.62
C GLY A 336 11.02 20.39 5.92
N ARG A 337 11.23 19.25 6.60
CA ARG A 337 11.18 17.91 6.00
C ARG A 337 12.05 17.83 4.73
N LEU A 338 13.24 18.42 4.81
CA LEU A 338 14.27 18.34 3.77
C LEU A 338 15.11 17.09 3.96
N TRP A 339 15.34 16.39 2.86
CA TRP A 339 16.36 15.36 2.78
C TRP A 339 17.75 15.99 2.84
N ASP A 340 18.69 15.38 3.59
CA ASP A 340 20.10 15.79 3.64
C ASP A 340 20.83 15.36 2.37
N SER A 341 20.55 16.07 1.28
CA SER A 341 21.15 15.84 -0.04
C SER A 341 22.58 16.38 -0.18
N ASN A 342 23.26 16.67 0.94
CA ASN A 342 24.66 17.13 0.96
C ASN A 342 25.60 16.20 1.75
N ASP A 343 25.09 15.15 2.39
CA ASP A 343 25.92 14.15 3.07
C ASP A 343 26.61 13.21 2.08
N LEU A 344 27.73 13.67 1.52
CA LEU A 344 28.61 12.87 0.66
C LEU A 344 29.26 11.68 1.40
N THR A 345 29.20 11.64 2.73
CA THR A 345 29.79 10.56 3.53
C THR A 345 28.81 9.43 3.81
N SER A 346 27.55 9.58 3.40
CA SER A 346 26.46 8.67 3.74
C SER A 346 26.76 7.21 3.38
N ARG A 347 27.28 6.95 2.17
CA ARG A 347 27.70 5.59 1.77
C ARG A 347 28.85 5.04 2.59
N ALA A 348 29.90 5.84 2.79
CA ALA A 348 31.09 5.39 3.50
C ALA A 348 30.82 5.07 4.98
N THR A 349 29.88 5.79 5.59
CA THR A 349 29.50 5.60 6.99
C THR A 349 28.37 4.59 7.17
N GLY A 350 27.57 4.33 6.13
CA GLY A 350 26.32 3.57 6.20
C GLY A 350 25.25 4.31 7.01
N GLN A 351 25.31 5.64 7.07
CA GLN A 351 24.42 6.50 7.86
C GLN A 351 23.86 7.63 7.01
N GLY A 352 22.86 8.34 7.52
CA GLY A 352 22.20 9.44 6.82
C GLY A 352 21.15 8.95 5.81
N ASP A 353 20.47 9.91 5.21
CA ASP A 353 19.27 9.66 4.41
C ASP A 353 19.51 8.76 3.20
N ALA A 354 20.60 8.98 2.46
CA ALA A 354 20.88 8.19 1.28
C ALA A 354 21.13 6.70 1.64
N ALA A 355 21.87 6.43 2.71
CA ALA A 355 22.05 5.08 3.24
C ALA A 355 20.75 4.47 3.77
N ALA A 356 19.88 5.27 4.41
CA ALA A 356 18.59 4.80 4.89
C ALA A 356 17.68 4.38 3.72
N ILE A 357 17.62 5.18 2.65
CA ILE A 357 16.85 4.85 1.44
C ILE A 357 17.34 3.53 0.82
N VAL A 358 18.65 3.32 0.71
CA VAL A 358 19.20 2.06 0.19
C VAL A 358 18.91 0.89 1.13
N ALA A 359 18.92 1.11 2.44
CA ALA A 359 18.49 0.10 3.40
C ALA A 359 17.01 -0.30 3.22
N MET A 360 16.13 0.63 2.82
CA MET A 360 14.73 0.30 2.48
C MET A 360 14.65 -0.60 1.24
N VAL A 361 15.52 -0.39 0.24
CA VAL A 361 15.59 -1.28 -0.94
C VAL A 361 15.97 -2.70 -0.54
N GLU A 362 16.99 -2.85 0.31
CA GLU A 362 17.40 -4.17 0.82
C GLU A 362 16.31 -4.81 1.68
N ASP A 363 15.60 -4.01 2.48
CA ASP A 363 14.50 -4.49 3.28
C ASP A 363 13.33 -4.98 2.40
N VAL A 364 12.98 -4.26 1.33
CA VAL A 364 12.01 -4.73 0.32
C VAL A 364 12.49 -6.02 -0.35
N ALA A 365 13.77 -6.12 -0.71
CA ALA A 365 14.34 -7.32 -1.31
C ALA A 365 14.35 -8.54 -0.36
N SER A 366 14.15 -8.33 0.95
CA SER A 366 14.00 -9.41 1.93
C SER A 366 12.56 -9.96 2.02
N ILE A 367 11.56 -9.15 1.66
CA ILE A 367 10.13 -9.50 1.77
C ILE A 367 9.41 -9.64 0.42
N ARG A 368 10.06 -9.29 -0.69
CA ARG A 368 9.54 -9.39 -2.07
C ARG A 368 10.62 -9.90 -3.01
N THR A 369 10.19 -10.48 -4.13
CA THR A 369 11.07 -10.95 -5.20
C THR A 369 11.43 -9.78 -6.12
N LEU A 370 12.40 -9.00 -5.67
CA LEU A 370 12.86 -7.79 -6.35
C LEU A 370 13.85 -8.14 -7.47
N ASP A 371 13.65 -7.54 -8.64
CA ASP A 371 14.65 -7.53 -9.70
C ASP A 371 15.73 -6.48 -9.39
N ARG A 372 16.91 -6.96 -9.01
CA ARG A 372 18.03 -6.10 -8.58
C ARG A 372 18.64 -5.31 -9.73
N ASP A 373 18.46 -5.74 -10.97
CA ASP A 373 18.99 -5.03 -12.14
C ASP A 373 18.04 -3.92 -12.61
N ARG A 374 16.84 -3.85 -12.02
CA ARG A 374 15.75 -2.91 -12.36
C ARG A 374 15.18 -2.21 -11.12
N VAL A 375 16.09 -1.61 -10.35
CA VAL A 375 15.78 -0.66 -9.27
C VAL A 375 15.96 0.76 -9.80
N TYR A 376 14.92 1.57 -9.73
CA TYR A 376 14.91 2.94 -10.22
C TYR A 376 14.62 3.93 -9.10
N VAL A 377 15.03 5.18 -9.24
CA VAL A 377 14.74 6.23 -8.26
C VAL A 377 14.27 7.50 -8.94
N SER A 378 13.24 8.11 -8.38
CA SER A 378 12.76 9.41 -8.83
C SER A 378 12.40 10.27 -7.62
N GLY A 379 12.46 11.57 -7.76
CA GLY A 379 12.08 12.46 -6.68
C GLY A 379 11.85 13.89 -7.14
N MET A 380 11.01 14.60 -6.40
CA MET A 380 10.66 15.99 -6.67
C MET A 380 11.35 16.95 -5.69
N SER A 381 11.81 18.10 -6.19
CA SER A 381 12.34 19.17 -5.34
C SER A 381 13.47 18.66 -4.44
N SER A 382 13.35 18.72 -3.10
CA SER A 382 14.30 18.08 -2.16
C SER A 382 14.53 16.59 -2.42
N GLY A 383 13.48 15.83 -2.75
CA GLY A 383 13.61 14.43 -3.16
C GLY A 383 14.33 14.25 -4.49
N GLY A 384 14.25 15.24 -5.38
CA GLY A 384 15.04 15.29 -6.62
C GLY A 384 16.52 15.57 -6.34
N MET A 385 16.83 16.40 -5.34
CA MET A 385 18.23 16.63 -4.90
C MET A 385 18.80 15.35 -4.28
N MET A 386 18.00 14.64 -3.48
CA MET A 386 18.36 13.33 -2.94
C MET A 386 18.53 12.29 -4.06
N THR A 387 17.67 12.30 -5.07
CA THR A 387 17.81 11.44 -6.26
C THR A 387 19.14 11.69 -6.97
N SER A 388 19.51 12.95 -7.23
CA SER A 388 20.82 13.31 -7.78
C SER A 388 21.98 12.86 -6.86
N LEU A 389 21.85 13.00 -5.54
CA LEU A 389 22.88 12.50 -4.62
C LEU A 389 23.02 10.96 -4.71
N LEU A 390 21.91 10.23 -4.76
CA LEU A 390 21.88 8.77 -4.88
C LEU A 390 22.51 8.30 -6.20
N MET A 391 22.33 9.02 -7.31
CA MET A 391 23.03 8.72 -8.57
C MET A 391 24.56 8.74 -8.42
N GLY A 392 25.09 9.67 -7.61
CA GLY A 392 26.52 9.78 -7.36
C GLY A 392 27.03 8.80 -6.31
N LEU A 393 26.30 8.59 -5.22
CA LEU A 393 26.74 7.72 -4.12
C LEU A 393 26.42 6.24 -4.36
N TYR A 394 25.32 5.92 -5.01
CA TYR A 394 24.84 4.54 -5.24
C TYR A 394 24.55 4.25 -6.71
N PRO A 395 25.50 4.54 -7.63
CA PRO A 395 25.30 4.29 -9.06
C PRO A 395 25.13 2.79 -9.38
N ASP A 396 25.61 1.89 -8.51
CA ASP A 396 25.49 0.44 -8.59
C ASP A 396 24.17 -0.13 -8.03
N VAL A 397 23.34 0.70 -7.41
CA VAL A 397 22.00 0.30 -6.93
C VAL A 397 20.92 0.70 -7.93
N PHE A 398 21.03 1.89 -8.52
CA PHE A 398 19.98 2.44 -9.38
C PHE A 398 20.30 2.30 -10.87
N ALA A 399 19.46 1.58 -11.59
CA ALA A 399 19.55 1.36 -13.03
C ALA A 399 19.28 2.64 -13.84
N ALA A 400 18.37 3.49 -13.37
CA ALA A 400 18.06 4.80 -13.94
C ALA A 400 17.42 5.72 -12.88
N ALA A 401 17.45 7.04 -13.15
CA ALA A 401 17.01 8.06 -12.21
C ALA A 401 16.10 9.15 -12.80
N GLY A 402 15.21 9.73 -12.00
CA GLY A 402 14.27 10.79 -12.40
C GLY A 402 14.37 12.01 -11.49
N ILE A 403 14.86 13.13 -12.02
CA ILE A 403 15.03 14.38 -11.29
C ILE A 403 13.89 15.33 -11.69
N ILE A 404 12.94 15.59 -10.79
CA ILE A 404 11.76 16.41 -11.08
C ILE A 404 11.81 17.73 -10.29
N GLY A 405 11.65 18.87 -10.97
CA GLY A 405 11.58 20.18 -10.32
C GLY A 405 12.80 20.46 -9.43
N SER A 406 13.99 20.02 -9.83
CA SER A 406 15.17 19.97 -8.97
C SER A 406 16.47 20.17 -9.76
N CYS A 407 17.62 19.98 -9.13
CA CYS A 407 18.95 20.29 -9.66
C CYS A 407 19.90 19.08 -9.66
N GLY A 408 21.11 19.30 -10.18
CA GLY A 408 22.16 18.29 -10.29
C GLY A 408 22.78 17.86 -8.96
N PHE A 409 23.94 17.22 -9.03
CA PHE A 409 24.63 16.66 -7.87
C PHE A 409 24.93 17.74 -6.79
N THR A 410 24.46 17.50 -5.56
CA THR A 410 24.44 18.41 -4.38
C THR A 410 23.50 19.61 -4.50
N ALA A 411 22.99 20.09 -3.36
CA ALA A 411 22.06 21.23 -3.33
C ALA A 411 22.71 22.55 -3.82
N ALA A 412 24.04 22.63 -3.87
CA ALA A 412 24.75 23.78 -4.45
C ALA A 412 24.38 23.99 -5.93
N ALA A 413 24.08 22.91 -6.67
CA ALA A 413 23.66 22.98 -8.06
C ALA A 413 22.34 23.76 -8.26
N CYS A 414 21.50 23.87 -7.23
CA CYS A 414 20.21 24.57 -7.30
C CYS A 414 20.34 26.10 -7.32
N VAL A 415 21.50 26.64 -6.94
CA VAL A 415 21.75 28.10 -6.83
C VAL A 415 23.01 28.55 -7.60
N ALA A 416 23.54 27.66 -8.44
CA ALA A 416 24.86 27.73 -9.07
C ALA A 416 24.87 28.28 -10.52
N GLU A 417 23.72 28.74 -11.03
CA GLU A 417 23.48 28.98 -12.46
C GLU A 417 24.45 29.95 -13.15
N ASP A 418 24.95 30.97 -12.44
CA ASP A 418 25.82 32.02 -13.00
C ASP A 418 27.32 31.75 -12.80
N VAL A 419 27.69 30.62 -12.20
CA VAL A 419 29.10 30.32 -11.90
C VAL A 419 29.71 29.52 -13.04
N GLN A 420 30.40 30.23 -13.93
CA GLN A 420 31.09 29.61 -15.07
C GLN A 420 32.06 28.49 -14.63
N GLY A 421 31.91 27.30 -15.21
CA GLY A 421 32.75 26.12 -14.96
C GLY A 421 32.37 25.32 -13.70
N LEU A 422 31.33 25.72 -12.97
CA LEU A 422 30.89 24.99 -11.79
C LEU A 422 30.24 23.64 -12.14
N ASP A 423 29.63 23.52 -13.31
CA ASP A 423 29.13 22.25 -13.87
C ASP A 423 30.25 21.20 -13.99
N GLU A 424 31.42 21.56 -14.51
CA GLU A 424 32.58 20.66 -14.57
C GLU A 424 33.10 20.28 -13.17
N VAL A 425 33.17 21.23 -12.25
CA VAL A 425 33.62 20.98 -10.87
C VAL A 425 32.67 19.99 -10.17
N ILE A 426 31.36 20.22 -10.28
CA ILE A 426 30.35 19.34 -9.70
C ILE A 426 30.33 17.98 -10.42
N ALA A 427 30.56 17.93 -11.73
CA ALA A 427 30.68 16.67 -12.46
C ALA A 427 31.86 15.81 -11.96
N ARG A 428 33.01 16.43 -11.71
CA ARG A 428 34.17 15.74 -11.13
C ARG A 428 33.89 15.27 -9.70
N ALA A 429 33.22 16.09 -8.89
CA ALA A 429 32.82 15.69 -7.53
C ALA A 429 31.84 14.50 -7.55
N ALA A 430 30.87 14.49 -8.47
CA ALA A 430 29.95 13.37 -8.65
C ALA A 430 30.70 12.09 -9.05
N HIS A 431 31.60 12.18 -10.04
CA HIS A 431 32.40 11.05 -10.48
C HIS A 431 33.34 10.53 -9.38
N GLU A 432 33.96 11.41 -8.59
CA GLU A 432 34.77 11.03 -7.43
C GLU A 432 33.92 10.32 -6.36
N ALA A 433 32.70 10.81 -6.11
CA ALA A 433 31.78 10.20 -5.16
C ALA A 433 31.30 8.80 -5.58
N MET A 434 31.21 8.54 -6.90
CA MET A 434 30.90 7.20 -7.43
C MET A 434 32.02 6.19 -7.15
N GLY A 435 33.28 6.64 -7.12
CA GLY A 435 34.44 5.81 -6.81
C GLY A 435 34.55 4.55 -7.69
N ASP A 436 34.80 3.40 -7.06
CA ASP A 436 34.95 2.11 -7.76
C ASP A 436 33.64 1.60 -8.40
N HIS A 437 32.50 2.26 -8.11
CA HIS A 437 31.19 1.94 -8.66
C HIS A 437 30.81 2.83 -9.85
N ALA A 438 31.74 3.68 -10.33
CA ALA A 438 31.48 4.60 -11.42
C ALA A 438 30.92 3.90 -12.66
N ARG A 439 29.70 4.30 -13.03
CA ARG A 439 29.01 3.91 -14.26
C ARG A 439 28.16 5.08 -14.76
N VAL A 440 27.76 5.01 -16.02
CA VAL A 440 26.76 5.91 -16.60
C VAL A 440 25.41 5.56 -15.98
N VAL A 441 24.72 6.56 -15.41
CA VAL A 441 23.38 6.38 -14.82
C VAL A 441 22.38 7.09 -15.73
N PRO A 442 21.63 6.36 -16.58
CA PRO A 442 20.60 6.97 -17.41
C PRO A 442 19.59 7.76 -16.58
N PHE A 443 19.19 8.95 -17.04
CA PHE A 443 18.30 9.79 -16.24
C PHE A 443 17.32 10.66 -17.05
N VAL A 444 16.18 10.94 -16.45
CA VAL A 444 15.20 11.91 -16.96
C VAL A 444 15.13 13.12 -16.04
N GLN A 445 15.17 14.32 -16.60
CA GLN A 445 14.95 15.59 -15.90
C GLN A 445 13.60 16.15 -16.35
N ILE A 446 12.70 16.48 -15.43
CA ILE A 446 11.40 17.11 -15.76
C ILE A 446 11.26 18.44 -15.02
N HIS A 447 11.01 19.53 -15.73
CA HIS A 447 10.95 20.87 -15.13
C HIS A 447 9.91 21.80 -15.76
N GLY A 448 9.31 22.64 -14.93
CA GLY A 448 8.34 23.67 -15.35
C GLY A 448 9.01 25.02 -15.56
N LEU A 449 8.69 25.76 -16.64
CA LEU A 449 9.30 27.08 -16.88
C LEU A 449 8.74 28.20 -15.98
N GLN A 450 7.66 27.95 -15.25
CA GLN A 450 7.09 28.88 -14.27
C GLN A 450 7.46 28.49 -12.84
N ASP A 451 8.42 27.58 -12.66
CA ASP A 451 8.94 27.22 -11.35
C ASP A 451 9.63 28.42 -10.69
N ALA A 452 9.00 28.92 -9.61
CA ALA A 452 9.48 30.05 -8.84
C ALA A 452 10.29 29.64 -7.60
N THR A 453 10.42 28.33 -7.34
CA THR A 453 11.17 27.77 -6.22
C THR A 453 12.55 27.34 -6.67
N ILE A 454 12.62 26.51 -7.71
CA ILE A 454 13.86 26.06 -8.34
C ILE A 454 13.88 26.59 -9.77
N PRO A 455 14.80 27.51 -10.11
CA PRO A 455 14.80 28.15 -11.42
C PRO A 455 15.04 27.12 -12.53
N PRO A 456 14.42 27.26 -13.72
CA PRO A 456 14.58 26.30 -14.82
C PRO A 456 16.03 26.07 -15.26
N SER A 457 16.89 27.08 -15.12
CA SER A 457 18.34 27.02 -15.33
C SER A 457 19.04 25.96 -14.47
N ALA A 458 18.50 25.60 -13.31
CA ALA A 458 19.03 24.53 -12.47
C ALA A 458 18.82 23.14 -13.12
N ALA A 459 17.74 22.95 -13.88
CA ALA A 459 17.51 21.73 -14.66
C ALA A 459 18.47 21.66 -15.86
N ASP A 460 18.69 22.78 -16.56
CA ASP A 460 19.69 22.86 -17.63
C ASP A 460 21.11 22.59 -17.11
N PHE A 461 21.41 23.09 -15.91
CA PHE A 461 22.67 22.79 -15.22
C PHE A 461 22.78 21.30 -14.89
N SER A 462 21.72 20.69 -14.34
CA SER A 462 21.65 19.26 -14.01
C SER A 462 21.98 18.38 -15.21
N ILE A 463 21.32 18.62 -16.36
CA ILE A 463 21.56 17.88 -17.60
C ILE A 463 23.02 17.97 -18.03
N ARG A 464 23.58 19.19 -18.13
CA ARG A 464 24.97 19.40 -18.54
C ARG A 464 25.95 18.73 -17.59
N GLN A 465 25.76 18.90 -16.28
CA GLN A 465 26.65 18.33 -15.26
C GLN A 465 26.66 16.79 -15.30
N TRP A 466 25.49 16.15 -15.41
CA TRP A 466 25.42 14.70 -15.48
C TRP A 466 26.00 14.13 -16.77
N LEU A 467 25.79 14.78 -17.92
CA LEU A 467 26.45 14.39 -19.18
C LEU A 467 27.98 14.54 -19.11
N MET A 468 28.49 15.59 -18.45
CA MET A 468 29.93 15.72 -18.17
C MET A 468 30.43 14.59 -17.24
N THR A 469 29.62 14.17 -16.27
CA THR A 469 29.93 13.05 -15.35
C THR A 469 29.99 11.72 -16.11
N HIS A 470 29.08 11.52 -17.06
CA HIS A 470 29.11 10.36 -17.96
C HIS A 470 30.36 10.36 -18.86
N ASN A 471 30.78 11.52 -19.37
CA ASN A 471 32.03 11.64 -20.13
C ASN A 471 33.27 11.31 -19.28
N LEU A 472 33.31 11.72 -18.01
CA LEU A 472 34.39 11.32 -17.09
C LEU A 472 34.43 9.80 -16.91
N THR A 473 33.26 9.18 -16.78
CA THR A 473 33.13 7.73 -16.59
C THR A 473 33.56 6.94 -17.83
N ALA A 474 33.25 7.42 -19.04
CA ALA A 474 33.64 6.75 -20.29
C ALA A 474 35.06 7.09 -20.76
N GLY A 475 35.52 8.31 -20.51
CA GLY A 475 36.76 8.88 -21.04
C GLY A 475 37.93 8.93 -20.05
N GLY A 476 37.70 8.61 -18.77
CA GLY A 476 38.72 8.35 -17.76
C GLY A 476 39.50 9.56 -17.25
N ASP A 477 39.10 10.80 -17.58
CA ASP A 477 39.55 12.06 -16.93
C ASP A 477 39.04 13.35 -17.63
N THR A 478 38.34 13.23 -18.77
CA THR A 478 37.81 14.34 -19.57
C THR A 478 36.29 14.49 -19.43
N THR A 479 35.82 15.74 -19.33
CA THR A 479 34.38 16.09 -19.39
C THR A 479 33.87 16.23 -20.82
N GLU A 480 34.77 16.26 -21.81
CA GLU A 480 34.45 16.04 -23.22
C GLU A 480 34.50 14.54 -23.53
N GLY A 481 33.53 14.02 -24.27
CA GLY A 481 33.46 12.59 -24.55
C GLY A 481 32.29 12.22 -25.46
N PRO A 482 31.89 10.94 -25.47
CA PRO A 482 30.85 10.42 -26.36
C PRO A 482 29.45 10.99 -26.07
N PHE A 483 29.23 11.53 -24.87
CA PHE A 483 27.95 12.13 -24.48
C PHE A 483 27.96 13.62 -24.82
N ALA A 484 27.29 13.97 -25.93
CA ALA A 484 27.15 15.36 -26.34
C ALA A 484 26.31 16.15 -25.31
N LEU A 485 26.70 17.40 -25.05
CA LEU A 485 25.96 18.30 -24.16
C LEU A 485 24.76 18.98 -24.83
N GLU A 486 24.62 18.79 -26.15
CA GLU A 486 23.48 19.25 -26.94
C GLU A 486 22.60 18.05 -27.29
N PRO A 487 21.27 18.24 -27.34
CA PRO A 487 20.35 17.14 -27.61
C PRO A 487 20.49 16.63 -29.05
N ALA A 488 20.38 15.32 -29.22
CA ALA A 488 20.38 14.67 -30.53
C ALA A 488 19.04 14.83 -31.25
N ALA A 489 17.94 14.92 -30.49
CA ALA A 489 16.60 15.12 -31.00
C ALA A 489 15.73 15.92 -30.03
N ARG A 490 14.71 16.59 -30.57
CA ARG A 490 13.65 17.26 -29.81
C ARG A 490 12.29 16.80 -30.31
N ARG A 491 11.40 16.41 -29.40
CA ARG A 491 9.97 16.21 -29.68
C ARG A 491 9.14 17.24 -28.93
N GLU A 492 7.99 17.59 -29.50
CA GLU A 492 6.99 18.44 -28.88
C GLU A 492 5.71 17.64 -28.66
N GLY A 493 4.99 17.95 -27.59
CA GLY A 493 3.74 17.29 -27.25
C GLY A 493 2.75 18.23 -26.57
N ILE A 494 1.51 17.77 -26.48
CA ILE A 494 0.43 18.46 -25.78
C ILE A 494 -0.43 17.43 -25.05
N VAL A 495 -0.72 17.68 -23.78
CA VAL A 495 -1.74 16.96 -23.03
C VAL A 495 -3.11 17.48 -23.51
N PRO A 496 -4.07 16.61 -23.89
CA PRO A 496 -5.41 17.05 -24.26
C PRO A 496 -6.01 17.97 -23.18
N GLU A 497 -6.42 19.17 -23.58
CA GLU A 497 -6.95 20.21 -22.66
C GLU A 497 -5.97 20.68 -21.56
N GLY A 498 -4.69 20.28 -21.65
CA GLY A 498 -3.64 20.58 -20.68
C GLY A 498 -2.47 21.37 -21.28
N HIS A 499 -1.27 21.09 -20.76
CA HIS A 499 -0.05 21.80 -21.08
C HIS A 499 0.66 21.24 -22.30
N THR A 500 1.40 22.12 -22.97
CA THR A 500 2.41 21.69 -23.95
C THR A 500 3.68 21.28 -23.23
N TYR A 501 4.49 20.44 -23.87
CA TYR A 501 5.80 20.10 -23.37
C TYR A 501 6.76 19.83 -24.52
N THR A 502 8.06 19.95 -24.26
CA THR A 502 9.12 19.51 -25.16
C THR A 502 9.98 18.47 -24.47
N VAL A 503 10.50 17.50 -25.22
CA VAL A 503 11.45 16.51 -24.71
C VAL A 503 12.69 16.52 -25.59
N ASP A 504 13.81 16.84 -24.98
CA ASP A 504 15.14 16.77 -25.58
C ASP A 504 15.78 15.44 -25.22
N THR A 505 16.25 14.70 -26.22
CA THR A 505 16.82 13.36 -26.08
C THR A 505 18.33 13.41 -26.31
N TYR A 506 19.08 12.80 -25.40
CA TYR A 506 20.54 12.67 -25.44
C TYR A 506 20.90 11.19 -25.62
N LEU A 507 21.87 10.93 -26.49
CA LEU A 507 22.28 9.58 -26.88
C LEU A 507 23.72 9.31 -26.45
N ASP A 508 24.05 8.03 -26.28
CA ASP A 508 25.42 7.54 -26.17
C ASP A 508 26.09 7.34 -27.55
N ALA A 509 27.30 6.79 -27.56
CA ALA A 509 28.04 6.53 -28.79
C ALA A 509 27.43 5.44 -29.69
N ASP A 510 26.64 4.54 -29.11
CA ASP A 510 25.98 3.42 -29.79
C ASP A 510 24.57 3.81 -30.29
N GLY A 511 24.11 5.02 -29.96
CA GLY A 511 22.81 5.56 -30.35
C GLY A 511 21.71 5.34 -29.32
N CYS A 512 22.04 4.74 -28.16
CA CYS A 512 21.07 4.46 -27.11
C CYS A 512 20.74 5.72 -26.31
N VAL A 513 19.48 5.88 -25.93
CA VAL A 513 19.04 6.98 -25.09
C VAL A 513 19.71 6.89 -23.72
N VAL A 514 20.34 7.99 -23.27
CA VAL A 514 20.98 8.07 -21.94
C VAL A 514 20.35 9.15 -21.07
N ALA A 515 19.76 10.18 -21.67
CA ALA A 515 19.03 11.17 -20.92
C ALA A 515 17.87 11.79 -21.70
N GLU A 516 16.85 12.20 -20.97
CA GLU A 516 15.77 13.04 -21.48
C GLU A 516 15.57 14.30 -20.63
N ALA A 517 15.39 15.44 -21.26
CA ALA A 517 15.01 16.69 -20.58
C ALA A 517 13.60 17.11 -21.03
N TRP A 518 12.65 17.04 -20.12
CA TRP A 518 11.26 17.45 -20.32
C TRP A 518 11.05 18.86 -19.80
N THR A 519 10.60 19.75 -20.68
CA THR A 519 10.32 21.15 -20.36
C THR A 519 8.84 21.45 -20.54
N ILE A 520 8.18 21.96 -19.50
CA ILE A 520 6.74 22.22 -19.47
C ILE A 520 6.52 23.74 -19.27
N PRO A 521 6.27 24.51 -20.34
CA PRO A 521 6.24 25.98 -20.26
C PRO A 521 5.22 26.59 -19.29
N GLN A 522 4.13 25.87 -19.03
CA GLN A 522 3.01 26.35 -18.22
C GLN A 522 3.10 25.93 -16.75
N MET A 523 3.93 24.94 -16.42
CA MET A 523 3.96 24.33 -15.09
C MET A 523 4.85 25.13 -14.14
N GLY A 524 4.40 25.29 -12.91
CA GLY A 524 5.17 25.82 -11.79
C GLY A 524 6.00 24.74 -11.07
N HIS A 525 6.20 24.92 -9.76
CA HIS A 525 6.91 23.95 -8.91
C HIS A 525 5.97 22.83 -8.43
N TYR A 526 5.57 21.95 -9.35
CA TYR A 526 4.61 20.89 -9.07
C TYR A 526 5.10 19.54 -9.58
N TRP A 527 4.55 18.46 -9.02
CA TRP A 527 4.64 17.15 -9.64
C TRP A 527 3.88 17.18 -10.97
N PRO A 528 4.50 16.77 -12.09
CA PRO A 528 3.87 16.84 -13.41
C PRO A 528 2.81 15.73 -13.55
N GLY A 529 1.59 16.13 -13.91
CA GLY A 529 0.43 15.23 -13.97
C GLY A 529 -0.10 14.91 -12.58
N GLY A 530 -0.40 13.64 -12.32
CA GLY A 530 -0.95 13.20 -11.03
C GLY A 530 -2.46 13.40 -10.91
N SER A 531 -2.95 13.40 -9.68
CA SER A 531 -4.38 13.47 -9.33
C SER A 531 -5.00 14.81 -9.74
N ASP A 532 -6.22 14.75 -10.27
CA ASP A 532 -7.07 15.90 -10.57
C ASP A 532 -7.98 16.29 -9.39
N ASP A 533 -7.89 15.56 -8.26
CA ASP A 533 -8.57 15.91 -7.02
C ASP A 533 -8.09 17.29 -6.52
N PRO A 534 -9.00 18.26 -6.33
CA PRO A 534 -8.65 19.59 -5.83
C PRO A 534 -7.88 19.60 -4.51
N THR A 535 -7.97 18.56 -3.69
CA THR A 535 -7.21 18.38 -2.45
C THR A 535 -5.69 18.42 -2.70
N TRP A 536 -5.23 17.87 -3.84
CA TRP A 536 -3.80 17.74 -4.14
C TRP A 536 -3.27 18.82 -5.08
N ALA A 537 -4.12 19.78 -5.48
CA ALA A 537 -3.79 20.81 -6.47
C ALA A 537 -2.66 21.77 -6.05
N GLU A 538 -2.25 21.77 -4.78
CA GLU A 538 -1.07 22.50 -4.30
C GLU A 538 0.26 21.77 -4.53
N TRP A 539 0.22 20.46 -4.81
CA TRP A 539 1.41 19.61 -4.99
C TRP A 539 1.57 19.08 -6.41
N THR A 540 0.46 18.95 -7.15
CA THR A 540 0.44 18.41 -8.52
C THR A 540 -0.10 19.42 -9.53
N ASP A 541 0.28 19.22 -10.80
CA ASP A 541 -0.36 19.90 -11.92
C ASP A 541 -0.89 18.84 -12.90
N HIS A 542 -2.14 18.38 -12.69
CA HIS A 542 -2.77 17.34 -13.50
C HIS A 542 -2.90 17.68 -14.99
N ARG A 543 -2.68 18.95 -15.38
CA ARG A 543 -2.66 19.37 -16.79
C ARG A 543 -1.30 19.18 -17.45
N ALA A 544 -0.24 19.01 -16.67
CA ALA A 544 1.08 18.65 -17.18
C ALA A 544 1.11 17.18 -17.66
N PRO A 545 2.07 16.79 -18.52
CA PRO A 545 2.26 15.37 -18.85
C PRO A 545 2.53 14.55 -17.58
N SER A 546 2.05 13.31 -17.54
CA SER A 546 2.23 12.44 -16.36
C SER A 546 3.70 12.11 -16.11
N GLY A 547 4.22 12.55 -14.96
CA GLY A 547 5.57 12.20 -14.49
C GLY A 547 5.73 10.71 -14.21
N ALA A 548 4.69 10.05 -13.71
CA ALA A 548 4.70 8.60 -13.48
C ALA A 548 4.85 7.83 -14.80
N GLU A 549 4.12 8.24 -15.84
CA GLU A 549 4.22 7.65 -17.18
C GLU A 549 5.58 7.94 -17.82
N ALA A 550 6.03 9.19 -17.75
CA ALA A 550 7.28 9.63 -18.36
C ALA A 550 8.50 8.93 -17.74
N THR A 551 8.56 8.87 -16.41
CA THR A 551 9.67 8.21 -15.69
C THR A 551 9.67 6.71 -15.96
N TRP A 552 8.53 6.03 -15.84
CA TRP A 552 8.49 4.59 -16.10
C TRP A 552 8.84 4.24 -17.55
N ALA A 553 8.30 4.97 -18.53
CA ALA A 553 8.59 4.73 -19.94
C ALA A 553 10.09 4.86 -20.26
N PHE A 554 10.80 5.76 -19.58
CA PHE A 554 12.25 5.88 -19.68
C PHE A 554 12.96 4.74 -18.92
N PHE A 555 12.59 4.49 -17.66
CA PHE A 555 13.24 3.49 -16.80
C PHE A 555 13.16 2.07 -17.35
N ALA A 556 12.03 1.66 -17.91
CA ALA A 556 11.84 0.32 -18.47
C ALA A 556 12.83 -0.03 -19.60
N GLN A 557 13.49 0.97 -20.18
CA GLN A 557 14.50 0.81 -21.23
C GLN A 557 15.92 0.56 -20.68
N HIS A 558 16.12 0.55 -19.35
CA HIS A 558 17.43 0.49 -18.72
C HIS A 558 17.55 -0.59 -17.65
N THR A 559 18.72 -1.20 -17.57
CA THR A 559 19.12 -2.11 -16.48
C THR A 559 20.50 -1.73 -15.97
N LEU A 560 20.92 -2.26 -14.81
CA LEU A 560 22.30 -2.08 -14.33
C LEU A 560 23.35 -2.61 -15.32
N ASP A 561 23.03 -3.65 -16.08
CA ASP A 561 23.88 -4.25 -17.11
C ASP A 561 23.94 -3.44 -18.42
N GLY A 562 23.12 -2.39 -18.55
CA GLY A 562 23.08 -1.51 -19.72
C GLY A 562 21.68 -1.30 -20.31
N PRO A 563 21.60 -0.57 -21.44
CA PRO A 563 20.33 -0.34 -22.13
C PRO A 563 19.72 -1.63 -22.68
N THR A 564 18.39 -1.72 -22.69
CA THR A 564 17.66 -2.78 -23.41
C THR A 564 17.69 -2.51 -24.91
N THR A 565 17.29 -3.48 -25.72
CA THR A 565 17.17 -3.30 -27.18
C THR A 565 16.18 -2.21 -27.59
N GLU A 566 15.23 -1.86 -26.72
CA GLU A 566 14.25 -0.80 -27.00
C GLU A 566 14.85 0.61 -26.86
N ALA A 567 15.98 0.74 -26.15
CA ALA A 567 16.63 2.02 -25.92
C ALA A 567 17.47 2.56 -27.09
N CYS A 568 17.76 1.76 -28.14
CA CYS A 568 18.87 2.01 -29.10
C CYS A 568 18.50 2.24 -30.60
#